data_AF-R6BP82-F1
#
_entry.id   AF-R6BP82-F1
#
_cell.length_a   1.000
_cell.length_b   1.000
_cell.length_c   1.000
_cell.angle_alpha   90.00
_cell.angle_beta   90.00
_cell.angle_gamma   90.00
#
_symmetry.space_group_name_H-M   'P 1'
#
loop_
_entity.id
_entity.type
_entity.pdbx_description
1 polymer ?
#
loop_
_entity_poly.entity_id
_entity_poly.type
_entity_poly.pdbx_seq_one_letter_code
_entity_poly.pdbx_strand_id
1 'polypeptide(L)'
;MKKLRWFAITLFLLSVVLYALDQNQIRRKTDQTIPKISMDQDEIQVSVKDPEKVWKKGITAYDEKDGDITDSLVIESVSTFLEKGRRLVSYAAFDRDGHVAKASRQLIYTDYHSPKISCAKPFSFPVGTQDILDSVYATDCIDGDISNKVEITGDSVFFLNIAGEYEIWLQVTNSCGDMVTVPVTLEMVDYRQQTERTKRAEAEKQMERTNLTEKATEETGQKETEGAENGTKAG
;
A
#
# COMPACT_ATOMS: atom_id res chain seq x y z
N MET A 1 -25.73 59.80 60.95
CA MET A 1 -25.09 58.46 61.00
C MET A 1 -26.05 57.34 60.54
N LYS A 2 -27.26 57.20 61.11
CA LYS A 2 -28.20 56.10 60.74
C LYS A 2 -28.66 56.10 59.27
N LYS A 3 -28.97 57.27 58.69
CA LYS A 3 -29.42 57.40 57.28
C LYS A 3 -28.34 57.01 56.27
N LEU A 4 -27.08 57.38 56.53
CA LEU A 4 -25.94 57.00 55.69
C LEU A 4 -25.68 55.49 55.74
N ARG A 5 -25.84 54.87 56.91
CA ARG A 5 -25.78 53.41 57.08
C ARG A 5 -26.84 52.69 56.26
N TRP A 6 -28.09 53.19 56.29
CA TRP A 6 -29.17 52.63 55.47
C TRP A 6 -28.92 52.79 53.98
N PHE A 7 -28.43 53.95 53.53
CA PHE A 7 -28.06 54.17 52.13
C PHE A 7 -26.95 53.21 51.65
N ALA A 8 -25.90 53.01 52.45
CA ALA A 8 -24.83 52.07 52.12
C ALA A 8 -25.33 50.62 52.04
N ILE A 9 -26.21 50.21 52.95
CA ILE A 9 -26.83 48.88 52.92
C ILE A 9 -27.69 48.70 51.66
N THR A 10 -28.51 49.70 51.30
CA THR A 10 -29.33 49.62 50.08
C THR A 10 -28.49 49.56 48.81
N LEU A 11 -27.38 50.29 48.75
CA LEU A 11 -26.46 50.26 47.62
C LEU A 11 -25.77 48.90 47.49
N PHE A 12 -25.33 48.32 48.61
CA PHE A 12 -24.72 46.98 48.66
C PHE A 12 -25.71 45.89 48.23
N LEU A 13 -26.96 45.94 48.71
CA LEU A 13 -27.99 45.00 48.29
C LEU A 13 -28.31 45.13 46.80
N LEU A 14 -28.39 46.36 46.28
CA LEU A 14 -28.59 46.60 44.85
C LEU A 14 -27.43 46.05 44.01
N SER A 15 -26.17 46.22 44.45
CA SER A 15 -25.03 45.68 43.72
C SER A 15 -25.00 44.14 43.74
N VAL A 16 -25.40 43.50 44.84
CA VAL A 16 -25.53 42.04 44.91
C VAL A 16 -26.63 41.54 43.96
N VAL A 17 -27.77 42.23 43.89
CA VAL A 17 -28.85 41.89 42.95
C VAL A 17 -28.38 42.05 41.50
N LEU A 18 -27.72 43.16 41.15
CA LEU A 18 -27.19 43.38 39.80
C LEU A 18 -26.15 42.31 39.42
N TYR A 19 -25.24 41.96 40.34
CA TYR A 19 -24.28 40.88 40.13
C TYR A 19 -24.98 39.53 39.94
N ALA A 20 -26.00 39.21 40.75
CA ALA A 20 -26.76 37.98 40.61
C ALA A 20 -27.50 37.89 39.27
N LEU A 21 -28.08 39.00 38.79
CA LEU A 21 -28.73 39.08 37.48
C LEU A 21 -27.73 38.88 36.33
N ASP A 22 -26.56 39.51 36.42
CA ASP A 22 -25.49 39.37 35.42
C ASP A 22 -24.95 37.93 35.37
N GLN A 23 -24.64 37.35 36.53
CA GLN A 23 -24.23 35.94 36.63
C GLN A 23 -25.28 34.98 36.08
N ASN A 24 -26.56 35.24 36.32
CA ASN A 24 -27.65 34.45 35.76
C ASN A 24 -27.76 34.61 34.23
N GLN A 25 -27.53 35.82 33.69
CA GLN A 25 -27.47 36.00 32.23
C GLN A 25 -26.28 35.27 31.63
N ILE A 26 -25.10 35.34 32.25
CA ILE A 26 -23.90 34.63 31.80
C ILE A 26 -24.17 33.13 31.80
N ARG A 27 -24.67 32.56 32.90
CA ARG A 27 -25.02 31.13 32.99
C ARG A 27 -26.07 30.68 31.98
N ARG A 28 -27.00 31.55 31.59
CA ARG A 28 -27.99 31.25 30.53
C ARG A 28 -27.41 31.32 29.13
N LYS A 29 -26.33 32.09 28.94
CA LYS A 29 -25.65 32.24 27.65
C LYS A 29 -24.62 31.14 27.42
N THR A 30 -23.84 30.81 28.44
CA THR A 30 -22.81 29.78 28.36
C THR A 30 -23.42 28.40 28.55
N ASP A 31 -23.27 27.52 27.57
CA ASP A 31 -23.53 26.11 27.80
C ASP A 31 -22.47 25.50 28.74
N GLN A 32 -22.87 24.53 29.55
CA GLN A 32 -21.98 23.70 30.37
C GLN A 32 -22.29 22.21 30.19
N THR A 33 -23.28 21.86 29.36
CA THR A 33 -23.64 20.47 29.11
C THR A 33 -22.67 19.89 28.10
N ILE A 34 -22.20 18.68 28.38
CA ILE A 34 -21.29 17.96 27.48
C ILE A 34 -22.17 17.03 26.65
N PRO A 35 -22.01 17.03 25.31
CA PRO A 35 -22.79 16.15 24.48
C PRO A 35 -22.58 14.67 24.81
N LYS A 36 -23.54 13.84 24.41
CA LYS A 36 -23.45 12.39 24.55
C LYS A 36 -23.70 11.72 23.22
N ILE A 37 -22.76 10.86 22.83
CA ILE A 37 -22.91 9.96 21.69
C ILE A 37 -23.52 8.64 22.17
N SER A 38 -24.52 8.14 21.45
CA SER A 38 -25.15 6.84 21.65
C SER A 38 -24.95 5.99 20.41
N MET A 39 -24.71 4.69 20.60
CA MET A 39 -24.53 3.72 19.52
C MET A 39 -25.41 2.51 19.76
N ASP A 40 -26.09 2.04 18.72
CA ASP A 40 -26.95 0.84 18.81
C ASP A 40 -26.13 -0.44 19.02
N GLN A 41 -24.91 -0.47 18.48
CA GLN A 41 -24.00 -1.61 18.48
C GLN A 41 -22.55 -1.14 18.61
N ASP A 42 -21.74 -1.91 19.34
CA ASP A 42 -20.30 -1.68 19.52
C ASP A 42 -19.48 -2.06 18.27
N GLU A 43 -20.09 -2.77 17.33
CA GLU A 43 -19.48 -3.18 16.06
C GLU A 43 -20.39 -2.88 14.86
N ILE A 44 -19.77 -2.68 13.70
CA ILE A 44 -20.46 -2.61 12.42
C ILE A 44 -19.69 -3.40 11.36
N GLN A 45 -20.44 -4.16 10.56
CA GLN A 45 -19.92 -4.91 9.42
C GLN A 45 -20.19 -4.15 8.12
N VAL A 46 -19.16 -4.00 7.28
CA VAL A 46 -19.23 -3.28 6.00
C VAL A 46 -18.42 -4.00 4.93
N SER A 47 -18.74 -3.76 3.66
CA SER A 47 -17.83 -4.04 2.56
C SER A 47 -16.74 -2.97 2.50
N VAL A 48 -15.56 -3.34 2.01
CA VAL A 48 -14.46 -2.41 1.70
C VAL A 48 -14.91 -1.25 0.79
N LYS A 49 -15.90 -1.47 -0.09
CA LYS A 49 -16.41 -0.45 -1.02
C LYS A 49 -17.55 0.39 -0.46
N ASP A 50 -18.03 0.10 0.75
CA ASP A 50 -19.12 0.88 1.34
C ASP A 50 -18.64 2.30 1.66
N PRO A 51 -19.48 3.32 1.37
CA PRO A 51 -19.11 4.69 1.69
C PRO A 51 -19.13 4.91 3.21
N GLU A 52 -18.30 5.84 3.70
CA GLU A 52 -18.17 6.19 5.13
C GLU A 52 -19.50 6.57 5.80
N LYS A 53 -20.50 7.02 5.03
CA LYS A 53 -21.85 7.28 5.55
C LYS A 53 -22.45 6.04 6.22
N VAL A 54 -22.19 4.84 5.68
CA VAL A 54 -22.63 3.57 6.28
C VAL A 54 -22.01 3.39 7.67
N TRP A 55 -20.77 3.86 7.86
CA TRP A 55 -20.05 3.75 9.11
C TRP A 55 -20.59 4.67 10.20
N LYS A 56 -21.56 5.55 9.90
CA LYS A 56 -22.27 6.34 10.93
C LYS A 56 -23.65 5.77 11.28
N LYS A 57 -24.08 4.68 10.64
CA LYS A 57 -25.39 4.09 10.86
C LYS A 57 -25.54 3.60 12.30
N GLY A 58 -26.67 3.94 12.93
CA GLY A 58 -26.98 3.57 14.32
C GLY A 58 -26.18 4.37 15.36
N ILE A 59 -25.64 5.54 14.98
CA ILE A 59 -24.98 6.46 15.91
C ILE A 59 -25.81 7.74 15.96
N THR A 60 -26.12 8.20 17.17
CA THR A 60 -26.80 9.47 17.44
C THR A 60 -26.00 10.30 18.44
N ALA A 61 -26.20 11.60 18.43
CA ALA A 61 -25.59 12.50 19.40
C ALA A 61 -26.64 13.48 19.93
N TYR A 62 -26.65 13.67 21.25
CA TYR A 62 -27.60 14.53 21.93
C TYR A 62 -26.87 15.40 22.95
N ASP A 63 -27.23 16.67 23.00
CA ASP A 63 -26.84 17.61 24.04
C ASP A 63 -28.09 18.14 24.76
N GLU A 64 -27.97 18.44 26.06
CA GLU A 64 -29.11 18.83 26.89
C GLU A 64 -29.66 20.23 26.54
N LYS A 65 -28.82 21.16 26.10
CA LYS A 65 -29.21 22.52 25.68
C LYS A 65 -29.58 22.57 24.20
N ASP A 66 -28.79 21.92 23.34
CA ASP A 66 -28.96 22.00 21.88
C ASP A 66 -29.92 20.94 21.31
N GLY A 67 -30.20 19.88 22.05
CA GLY A 67 -31.05 18.78 21.62
C GLY A 67 -30.31 17.79 20.74
N ASP A 68 -30.96 17.33 19.67
CA ASP A 68 -30.35 16.41 18.71
C ASP A 68 -29.29 17.13 17.87
N ILE A 69 -28.04 16.70 18.05
CA ILE A 69 -26.87 17.21 17.33
C ILE A 69 -26.25 16.14 16.44
N THR A 70 -26.99 15.09 16.08
CA THR A 70 -26.49 13.97 15.27
C THR A 70 -25.86 14.42 13.95
N ASP A 71 -26.33 15.53 13.38
CA ASP A 71 -25.75 16.12 12.16
C ASP A 71 -24.32 16.65 12.33
N SER A 72 -23.87 16.90 13.56
CA SER A 72 -22.49 17.29 13.87
C SER A 72 -21.54 16.09 13.97
N LEU A 73 -22.06 14.86 13.90
CA LEU A 73 -21.26 13.65 14.02
C LEU A 73 -20.28 13.51 12.84
N VAL A 74 -18.99 13.45 13.18
CA VAL A 74 -17.88 13.25 12.24
C VAL A 74 -17.07 12.01 12.61
N ILE A 75 -16.38 11.42 11.63
CA ILE A 75 -15.35 10.43 11.89
C ILE A 75 -14.08 11.20 12.19
N GLU A 76 -13.56 11.06 13.41
CA GLU A 76 -12.32 11.71 13.84
C GLU A 76 -11.10 10.95 13.32
N SER A 77 -11.11 9.62 13.42
CA SER A 77 -9.99 8.79 13.00
C SER A 77 -10.39 7.32 12.79
N VAL A 78 -9.55 6.61 12.05
CA VAL A 78 -9.64 5.16 11.82
C VAL A 78 -8.27 4.57 12.17
N SER A 79 -8.20 3.71 13.19
CA SER A 79 -6.94 3.05 13.62
C SER A 79 -6.38 2.18 12.49
N THR A 80 -5.13 1.75 12.51
CA THR A 80 -4.66 0.59 11.69
C THR A 80 -5.43 -0.69 12.05
N PHE A 81 -5.17 -1.79 11.33
CA PHE A 81 -5.70 -3.10 11.71
C PHE A 81 -5.20 -3.50 13.09
N LEU A 82 -6.14 -3.77 13.99
CA LEU A 82 -5.88 -4.46 15.27
C LEU A 82 -5.76 -5.96 15.01
N GLU A 83 -6.65 -6.44 14.14
CA GLU A 83 -6.64 -7.77 13.54
C GLU A 83 -6.96 -7.59 12.05
N LYS A 84 -6.56 -8.53 11.20
CA LYS A 84 -6.82 -8.42 9.75
C LYS A 84 -8.32 -8.23 9.49
N GLY A 85 -8.67 -7.18 8.74
CA GLY A 85 -10.06 -6.82 8.44
C GLY A 85 -10.82 -6.12 9.58
N ARG A 86 -10.16 -5.79 10.71
CA ARG A 86 -10.82 -5.20 11.90
C ARG A 86 -10.08 -3.95 12.38
N ARG A 87 -10.79 -2.81 12.41
CA ARG A 87 -10.25 -1.49 12.79
C ARG A 87 -11.17 -0.82 13.82
N LEU A 88 -10.63 0.12 14.58
CA LEU A 88 -11.42 0.99 15.45
C LEU A 88 -11.71 2.30 14.72
N VAL A 89 -12.97 2.72 14.71
CA VAL A 89 -13.37 4.03 14.19
C VAL A 89 -13.76 4.90 15.37
N SER A 90 -13.15 6.08 15.47
CA SER A 90 -13.45 7.09 16.47
C SER A 90 -14.33 8.17 15.85
N TYR A 91 -15.40 8.52 16.56
CA TYR A 91 -16.35 9.54 16.19
C TYR A 91 -16.27 10.69 17.18
N ALA A 92 -16.56 11.88 16.67
CA ALA A 92 -16.73 13.06 17.48
C ALA A 92 -18.06 13.76 17.12
N ALA A 93 -18.72 14.33 18.11
CA ALA A 93 -19.87 15.20 17.92
C ALA A 93 -19.62 16.49 18.71
N PHE A 94 -20.03 17.62 18.13
CA PHE A 94 -19.85 18.94 18.73
C PHE A 94 -21.20 19.64 18.87
N ASP A 95 -21.38 20.35 19.99
CA ASP A 95 -22.51 21.26 20.19
C ASP A 95 -22.21 22.65 19.59
N ARG A 96 -23.14 23.59 19.75
CA ARG A 96 -22.99 24.96 19.23
C ARG A 96 -22.05 25.83 20.04
N ASP A 97 -21.81 25.48 21.30
CA ASP A 97 -20.91 26.19 22.21
C ASP A 97 -19.46 25.63 22.14
N GLY A 98 -19.25 24.55 21.39
CA GLY A 98 -17.95 23.98 21.06
C GLY A 98 -17.50 22.83 21.97
N HIS A 99 -18.36 22.28 22.83
CA HIS A 99 -18.00 21.06 23.57
C HIS A 99 -18.02 19.86 22.63
N VAL A 100 -17.11 18.91 22.90
CA VAL A 100 -16.88 17.74 22.05
C VAL A 100 -17.07 16.48 22.87
N ALA A 101 -17.91 15.58 22.37
CA ALA A 101 -18.02 14.21 22.82
C ALA A 101 -17.31 13.27 21.85
N LYS A 102 -16.68 12.22 22.38
CA LYS A 102 -16.02 11.19 21.59
C LYS A 102 -16.51 9.81 21.97
N ALA A 103 -16.58 8.94 20.98
CA ALA A 103 -16.91 7.54 21.16
C ALA A 103 -16.28 6.73 20.02
N SER A 104 -16.08 5.43 20.21
CA SER A 104 -15.46 4.58 19.22
C SER A 104 -16.19 3.25 19.11
N ARG A 105 -16.16 2.65 17.91
CA ARG A 105 -16.75 1.33 17.66
C ARG A 105 -15.89 0.52 16.70
N GLN A 106 -16.04 -0.80 16.72
CA GLN A 106 -15.29 -1.69 15.86
C GLN A 106 -15.89 -1.72 14.44
N LEU A 107 -15.03 -1.57 13.44
CA LEU A 107 -15.35 -1.72 12.02
C LEU A 107 -14.79 -3.05 11.53
N ILE A 108 -15.65 -3.89 10.96
CA ILE A 108 -15.30 -5.20 10.46
C ILE A 108 -15.59 -5.25 8.95
N TYR A 109 -14.54 -5.46 8.16
CA TYR A 109 -14.68 -5.64 6.72
C TYR A 109 -15.08 -7.08 6.40
N THR A 110 -16.20 -7.27 5.70
CA THR A 110 -16.74 -8.59 5.38
C THR A 110 -16.04 -9.26 4.19
N ASP A 111 -15.38 -8.48 3.34
CA ASP A 111 -14.78 -8.91 2.07
C ASP A 111 -13.29 -8.52 1.95
N TYR A 112 -12.65 -8.19 3.08
CA TYR A 112 -11.23 -7.85 3.09
C TYR A 112 -10.33 -9.03 2.72
N HIS A 113 -9.31 -8.76 1.92
CA HIS A 113 -8.20 -9.68 1.68
C HIS A 113 -6.87 -8.93 1.67
N SER A 114 -5.82 -9.60 2.10
CA SER A 114 -4.45 -9.03 2.13
C SER A 114 -4.01 -8.56 0.73
N PRO A 115 -3.01 -7.66 0.65
CA PRO A 115 -2.36 -7.29 -0.60
C PRO A 115 -1.94 -8.48 -1.45
N LYS A 116 -1.96 -8.29 -2.77
CA LYS A 116 -1.49 -9.28 -3.74
C LYS A 116 -0.30 -8.70 -4.49
N ILE A 117 0.83 -9.40 -4.45
CA ILE A 117 2.02 -9.10 -5.24
C ILE A 117 2.03 -9.99 -6.48
N SER A 118 2.41 -9.43 -7.63
CA SER A 118 2.60 -10.14 -8.89
C SER A 118 3.80 -9.57 -9.63
N CYS A 119 4.42 -10.36 -10.50
CA CYS A 119 5.61 -9.96 -11.26
C CYS A 119 5.38 -10.25 -12.75
N ALA A 120 5.97 -9.42 -13.61
CA ALA A 120 6.04 -9.72 -15.04
C ALA A 120 6.82 -11.04 -15.28
N LYS A 121 6.38 -11.83 -16.26
CA LYS A 121 7.05 -13.10 -16.63
C LYS A 121 7.63 -12.99 -18.04
N PRO A 122 8.87 -13.47 -18.28
CA PRO A 122 9.79 -14.02 -17.29
C PRO A 122 10.32 -12.95 -16.33
N PHE A 123 10.57 -13.31 -15.06
CA PHE A 123 11.14 -12.41 -14.07
C PHE A 123 12.67 -12.50 -14.11
N SER A 124 13.23 -12.02 -15.21
CA SER A 124 14.63 -12.21 -15.60
C SER A 124 15.21 -10.91 -16.13
N PHE A 125 16.39 -10.53 -15.67
CA PHE A 125 16.99 -9.21 -15.96
C PHE A 125 18.47 -9.32 -16.30
N PRO A 126 19.01 -8.40 -17.12
CA PRO A 126 20.45 -8.26 -17.28
C PRO A 126 21.14 -8.00 -15.93
N VAL A 127 22.30 -8.61 -15.74
CA VAL A 127 23.18 -8.31 -14.61
C VAL A 127 23.44 -6.80 -14.49
N GLY A 128 23.24 -6.25 -13.30
CA GLY A 128 23.41 -4.81 -13.02
C GLY A 128 22.18 -3.94 -13.25
N THR A 129 21.02 -4.52 -13.55
CA THR A 129 19.74 -3.78 -13.60
C THR A 129 19.38 -3.25 -12.22
N GLN A 130 19.08 -1.94 -12.10
CA GLN A 130 18.68 -1.30 -10.85
C GLN A 130 17.16 -1.30 -10.66
N ASP A 131 16.40 -1.12 -11.74
CA ASP A 131 14.95 -0.89 -11.71
C ASP A 131 14.14 -2.20 -11.81
N ILE A 132 14.52 -3.23 -11.06
CA ILE A 132 13.85 -4.55 -11.09
C ILE A 132 12.39 -4.44 -10.60
N LEU A 133 12.13 -3.52 -9.67
CA LEU A 133 10.80 -3.28 -9.11
C LEU A 133 9.79 -2.70 -10.11
N ASP A 134 10.23 -2.13 -11.24
CA ASP A 134 9.33 -1.63 -12.29
C ASP A 134 8.51 -2.75 -12.95
N SER A 135 8.95 -4.00 -12.78
CA SER A 135 8.24 -5.19 -13.26
C SER A 135 7.43 -5.90 -12.16
N VAL A 136 7.30 -5.28 -11.00
CA VAL A 136 6.57 -5.81 -9.84
C VAL A 136 5.33 -4.95 -9.60
N TYR A 137 4.20 -5.62 -9.45
CA TYR A 137 2.90 -4.98 -9.25
C TYR A 137 2.28 -5.46 -7.96
N ALA A 138 1.68 -4.55 -7.19
CA ALA A 138 0.94 -4.88 -5.99
C ALA A 138 -0.42 -4.18 -5.95
N THR A 139 -1.46 -4.94 -5.61
CA THR A 139 -2.83 -4.42 -5.48
C THR A 139 -3.42 -4.77 -4.13
N ASP A 140 -4.15 -3.84 -3.55
CA ASP A 140 -4.88 -3.98 -2.29
C ASP A 140 -6.34 -3.59 -2.47
N CYS A 141 -7.24 -4.23 -1.71
CA CYS A 141 -8.67 -4.00 -1.86
C CYS A 141 -9.13 -2.63 -1.33
N ILE A 142 -8.40 -2.03 -0.38
CA ILE A 142 -8.69 -0.73 0.23
C ILE A 142 -7.91 0.38 -0.48
N ASP A 143 -6.61 0.18 -0.73
CA ASP A 143 -5.73 1.21 -1.29
C ASP A 143 -5.70 1.25 -2.83
N GLY A 144 -6.14 0.18 -3.49
CA GLY A 144 -5.97 0.04 -4.94
C GLY A 144 -4.54 -0.35 -5.31
N ASP A 145 -3.90 0.39 -6.22
CA ASP A 145 -2.53 0.13 -6.64
C ASP A 145 -1.53 0.63 -5.57
N ILE A 146 -0.70 -0.30 -5.08
CA ILE A 146 0.35 -0.05 -4.10
C ILE A 146 1.71 -0.56 -4.57
N SER A 147 1.90 -0.69 -5.89
CA SER A 147 3.15 -1.18 -6.49
C SER A 147 4.37 -0.35 -6.08
N ASN A 148 4.18 0.95 -5.87
CA ASN A 148 5.23 1.86 -5.40
C ASN A 148 5.65 1.66 -3.92
N LYS A 149 4.96 0.78 -3.17
CA LYS A 149 5.29 0.41 -1.79
C LYS A 149 5.97 -0.95 -1.69
N VAL A 150 6.26 -1.61 -2.83
CA VAL A 150 6.91 -2.91 -2.82
C VAL A 150 8.40 -2.74 -2.58
N GLU A 151 8.94 -3.56 -1.69
CA GLU A 151 10.35 -3.58 -1.32
C GLU A 151 10.92 -4.99 -1.55
N ILE A 152 12.20 -5.06 -1.94
CA ILE A 152 12.93 -6.33 -1.98
C ILE A 152 13.63 -6.52 -0.64
N THR A 153 13.43 -7.68 -0.03
CA THR A 153 14.03 -8.06 1.25
C THR A 153 14.83 -9.36 1.10
N GLY A 154 15.77 -9.59 2.02
CA GLY A 154 16.67 -10.74 2.06
C GLY A 154 18.11 -10.45 1.64
N ASP A 155 19.03 -11.35 2.01
CA ASP A 155 20.48 -11.16 1.78
C ASP A 155 20.88 -11.34 0.31
N SER A 156 20.04 -12.00 -0.51
CA SER A 156 20.30 -12.24 -1.93
C SER A 156 20.42 -10.95 -2.77
N VAL A 157 19.92 -9.81 -2.26
CA VAL A 157 19.93 -8.50 -2.94
C VAL A 157 21.36 -8.00 -3.20
N PHE A 158 22.36 -8.47 -2.45
CA PHE A 158 23.76 -8.08 -2.66
C PHE A 158 24.41 -8.73 -3.90
N PHE A 159 23.78 -9.76 -4.49
CA PHE A 159 24.37 -10.56 -5.57
C PHE A 159 23.78 -10.28 -6.95
N LEU A 160 22.95 -9.25 -7.11
CA LEU A 160 22.30 -8.89 -8.39
C LEU A 160 23.28 -8.47 -9.52
N ASN A 161 24.57 -8.35 -9.20
CA ASN A 161 25.65 -8.09 -10.15
C ASN A 161 26.34 -9.37 -10.66
N ILE A 162 25.80 -10.55 -10.35
CA ILE A 162 26.32 -11.84 -10.81
C ILE A 162 25.17 -12.57 -11.52
N ALA A 163 25.49 -13.26 -12.61
CA ALA A 163 24.51 -14.07 -13.31
C ALA A 163 24.16 -15.32 -12.50
N GLY A 164 22.88 -15.64 -12.39
CA GLY A 164 22.38 -16.75 -11.58
C GLY A 164 20.91 -16.60 -11.22
N GLU A 165 20.35 -17.64 -10.59
CA GLU A 165 19.02 -17.61 -10.01
C GLU A 165 19.11 -17.27 -8.52
N TYR A 166 18.29 -16.32 -8.08
CA TYR A 166 18.25 -15.83 -6.71
C TYR A 166 16.84 -15.95 -6.17
N GLU A 167 16.69 -16.56 -4.99
CA GLU A 167 15.47 -16.46 -4.21
C GLU A 167 15.50 -15.12 -3.45
N ILE A 168 14.53 -14.27 -3.75
CA ILE A 168 14.31 -12.97 -3.11
C ILE A 168 12.92 -12.93 -2.48
N TRP A 169 12.71 -12.02 -1.53
CA TRP A 169 11.40 -11.81 -0.91
C TRP A 169 10.87 -10.44 -1.25
N LEU A 170 9.73 -10.39 -1.94
CA LEU A 170 9.02 -9.14 -2.19
C LEU A 170 8.07 -8.89 -1.02
N GLN A 171 8.15 -7.71 -0.43
CA GLN A 171 7.33 -7.30 0.70
C GLN A 171 6.52 -6.06 0.33
N VAL A 172 5.25 -6.03 0.74
CA VAL A 172 4.40 -4.84 0.59
C VAL A 172 3.55 -4.66 1.85
N THR A 173 3.37 -3.41 2.28
CA THR A 173 2.50 -3.05 3.41
C THR A 173 1.46 -2.04 2.96
N ASN A 174 0.17 -2.33 3.21
CA ASN A 174 -0.92 -1.40 2.89
C ASN A 174 -1.08 -0.30 3.96
N SER A 175 -1.95 0.69 3.72
CA SER A 175 -2.23 1.81 4.64
C SER A 175 -2.83 1.37 5.98
N CYS A 176 -3.36 0.15 6.02
CA CYS A 176 -3.96 -0.43 7.22
C CYS A 176 -2.94 -1.17 8.09
N GLY A 177 -1.68 -1.30 7.64
CA GLY A 177 -0.62 -2.03 8.33
C GLY A 177 -0.63 -3.54 8.07
N ASP A 178 -1.40 -4.03 7.11
CA ASP A 178 -1.29 -5.44 6.67
C ASP A 178 -0.08 -5.59 5.75
N MET A 179 0.82 -6.48 6.14
CA MET A 179 2.07 -6.75 5.46
C MET A 179 2.05 -8.16 4.85
N VAL A 180 2.43 -8.24 3.59
CA VAL A 180 2.55 -9.49 2.84
C VAL A 180 3.97 -9.63 2.31
N THR A 181 4.56 -10.80 2.49
CA THR A 181 5.86 -11.17 1.92
C THR A 181 5.69 -12.39 1.02
N VAL A 182 6.20 -12.32 -0.21
CA VAL A 182 6.12 -13.40 -1.21
C VAL A 182 7.52 -13.75 -1.71
N PRO A 183 7.95 -15.03 -1.68
CA PRO A 183 9.20 -15.46 -2.29
C PRO A 183 9.06 -15.47 -3.82
N VAL A 184 10.09 -14.98 -4.51
CA VAL A 184 10.17 -14.97 -5.98
C VAL A 184 11.57 -15.40 -6.42
N THR A 185 11.62 -16.22 -7.47
CA THR A 185 12.87 -16.56 -8.15
C THR A 185 13.18 -15.48 -9.18
N LEU A 186 14.28 -14.77 -8.98
CA LEU A 186 14.83 -13.76 -9.87
C LEU A 186 16.02 -14.35 -10.64
N GLU A 187 15.97 -14.32 -11.95
CA GLU A 187 17.10 -14.73 -12.80
C GLU A 187 17.89 -13.50 -13.27
N MET A 188 19.19 -13.48 -13.02
CA MET A 188 20.11 -12.49 -13.58
C MET A 188 20.89 -13.11 -14.74
N VAL A 189 20.82 -12.50 -15.92
CA VAL A 189 21.41 -13.03 -17.16
C VAL A 189 22.55 -12.14 -17.64
N ASP A 190 23.71 -12.76 -17.95
CA ASP A 190 24.82 -12.08 -18.63
C ASP A 190 24.69 -12.24 -20.16
N TYR A 191 23.90 -11.35 -20.77
CA TYR A 191 23.70 -11.34 -22.22
C TYR A 191 25.00 -11.11 -23.02
N ARG A 192 26.01 -10.45 -22.45
CA ARG A 192 27.28 -10.22 -23.15
C ARG A 192 28.04 -11.52 -23.34
N GLN A 193 28.18 -12.31 -22.27
CA GLN A 193 28.80 -13.63 -22.39
C GLN A 193 27.99 -14.58 -23.26
N GLN A 194 26.66 -14.55 -23.16
CA GLN A 194 25.80 -15.43 -23.95
C GLN A 194 25.93 -15.13 -25.45
N THR A 195 25.91 -13.85 -25.83
CA THR A 195 26.06 -13.42 -27.23
C THR A 195 27.42 -13.84 -27.81
N GLU A 196 28.50 -13.66 -27.06
CA GLU A 196 29.85 -14.04 -27.51
C GLU A 196 30.03 -15.56 -27.63
N ARG A 197 29.42 -16.35 -26.73
CA ARG A 197 29.38 -17.82 -26.85
C ARG A 197 28.63 -18.25 -28.10
N THR A 198 27.48 -17.65 -28.39
CA THR A 198 26.69 -17.98 -29.58
C THR A 198 27.48 -17.67 -30.85
N LYS A 199 28.10 -16.49 -30.95
CA LYS A 199 28.96 -16.13 -32.09
C LYS A 199 30.12 -17.11 -32.29
N ARG A 200 30.81 -17.51 -31.21
CA ARG A 200 31.90 -18.50 -31.28
C ARG A 200 31.40 -19.86 -31.76
N ALA A 201 30.29 -20.34 -31.22
CA ALA A 201 29.70 -21.62 -31.62
C ALA A 201 29.24 -21.63 -33.09
N GLU A 202 28.71 -20.51 -33.58
CA GLU A 202 28.36 -20.35 -35.00
C GLU A 202 29.61 -20.32 -35.89
N ALA A 203 30.66 -19.62 -35.48
CA ALA A 203 31.94 -19.59 -36.20
C ALA A 203 32.60 -20.97 -36.27
N GLU A 204 32.59 -21.74 -35.17
CA GLU A 204 33.09 -23.12 -35.13
C GLU A 204 32.32 -24.04 -36.09
N LYS A 205 30.98 -23.98 -36.08
CA LYS A 205 30.15 -24.75 -37.03
C LYS A 205 30.42 -24.36 -38.49
N GLN A 206 30.65 -23.08 -38.75
CA GLN A 206 30.96 -22.61 -40.10
C GLN A 206 32.33 -23.11 -40.55
N MET A 207 33.33 -23.07 -39.68
CA MET A 207 34.67 -23.58 -39.96
C MET A 207 34.66 -25.09 -40.22
N GLU A 208 33.91 -25.87 -39.42
CA GLU A 208 33.76 -27.31 -39.61
C GLU A 208 33.11 -27.64 -40.97
N ARG A 209 32.07 -26.88 -41.36
CA ARG A 209 31.45 -27.01 -42.69
C ARG A 209 32.42 -26.68 -43.82
N THR A 210 33.22 -25.62 -43.69
CA THR A 210 34.21 -25.24 -44.71
C THR A 210 35.26 -26.35 -44.86
N ASN A 211 35.82 -26.86 -43.76
CA ASN A 211 36.82 -27.93 -43.78
C ASN A 211 36.28 -29.24 -44.39
N LEU A 212 35.03 -29.61 -44.09
CA LEU A 212 34.37 -30.76 -44.71
C LEU A 212 34.20 -30.58 -46.23
N THR A 213 33.89 -29.35 -46.66
CA THR A 213 33.73 -29.02 -48.08
C THR A 213 35.07 -29.09 -48.80
N GLU A 214 36.13 -28.50 -48.23
CA GLU A 214 37.49 -28.53 -48.79
C GLU A 214 38.00 -29.96 -48.94
N LYS A 215 37.86 -30.79 -47.90
CA LYS A 215 38.25 -32.21 -47.94
C LYS A 215 37.50 -33.00 -49.00
N ALA A 216 36.19 -32.75 -49.18
CA ALA A 216 35.40 -33.40 -50.22
C ALA A 216 35.86 -32.99 -51.63
N THR A 217 36.24 -31.72 -51.84
CA THR A 217 36.81 -31.27 -53.13
C THR A 217 38.19 -31.86 -53.40
N GLU A 218 39.05 -32.00 -52.39
CA GLU A 218 40.37 -32.65 -52.54
C GLU A 218 40.24 -34.13 -52.90
N GLU A 219 39.35 -34.87 -52.23
CA GLU A 219 39.10 -36.30 -52.54
C GLU A 219 38.48 -36.49 -53.94
N THR A 220 37.67 -35.54 -54.42
CA THR A 220 37.08 -35.59 -55.76
C THR A 220 38.12 -35.24 -56.83
N GLY A 221 38.97 -34.25 -56.58
CA GLY A 221 40.09 -33.90 -57.47
C GLY A 221 41.12 -35.03 -57.61
N GLN A 222 41.44 -35.74 -56.53
CA GLN A 222 42.33 -36.90 -56.59
C GLN A 222 41.74 -38.05 -57.42
N LYS A 223 40.44 -38.33 -57.31
CA LYS A 223 39.76 -39.36 -58.12
C LYS A 223 39.70 -39.01 -59.60
N GLU A 224 39.55 -37.74 -59.96
CA GLU A 224 39.59 -37.30 -61.36
C GLU A 224 41.00 -37.43 -61.95
N THR A 225 42.06 -37.18 -61.17
CA THR A 225 43.44 -37.38 -61.62
C THR A 225 43.84 -38.85 -61.78
N GLU A 226 43.40 -39.74 -60.89
CA GLU A 226 43.63 -41.20 -61.04
C GLU A 226 42.82 -41.81 -62.19
N GLY A 227 41.63 -41.27 -62.47
CA GLY A 227 40.82 -41.68 -63.63
C GLY A 227 41.42 -41.29 -64.98
N ALA A 228 42.12 -40.15 -65.06
CA ALA A 228 42.79 -39.71 -66.28
C ALA A 228 44.08 -40.51 -66.58
N GLU A 229 44.80 -40.97 -65.56
CA GLU A 229 46.05 -41.73 -65.74
C GLU A 229 45.81 -43.18 -66.23
N ASN A 230 44.67 -43.80 -65.87
CA ASN A 230 44.30 -45.13 -66.35
C ASN A 230 43.68 -45.17 -67.76
N GLY A 231 43.30 -44.02 -68.33
CA GLY A 231 42.74 -43.93 -69.70
C GLY A 231 43.78 -43.99 -70.83
N THR A 232 45.07 -43.91 -70.53
CA THR A 232 46.15 -43.77 -71.54
C THR A 232 46.89 -45.09 -71.83
N LYS A 233 46.48 -46.21 -71.22
CA LYS A 233 47.02 -47.57 -71.49
C LYS A 233 45.95 -48.49 -72.07
N ALA A 234 45.41 -48.15 -73.23
CA ALA A 234 44.72 -49.09 -74.11
C ALA A 234 45.07 -48.75 -75.56
N GLY A 235 46.18 -49.30 -76.01
CA GLY A 235 46.68 -49.27 -77.38
C GLY A 235 47.43 -50.56 -77.66
#